data_AF-A0A8S9LPG9-F1
#
_entry.id   AF-A0A8S9LPG9-F1
#
_cell.length_a   1.000
_cell.length_b   1.000
_cell.length_c   1.000
_cell.angle_alpha   90.00
_cell.angle_beta   90.00
_cell.angle_gamma   90.00
#
_symmetry.space_group_name_H-M   'P 1'
#
loop_
_entity.id
_entity.type
_entity.pdbx_description
1 polymer ?
#
loop_
_entity_poly.entity_id
_entity_poly.type
_entity_poly.pdbx_seq_one_letter_code
_entity_poly.pdbx_strand_id
1 'polypeptide(L)' 'MADIVGSKVITEEELDTITLRAAIEEILGNEELMREMSERALRAGKPDAALDVAKHIISIVKPEDK' A
#
# COMPACT_ATOMS: atom_id res chain seq x y z
N MET A 1 4.11 -6.14 20.01
CA MET A 1 3.46 -6.20 18.69
C MET A 1 3.89 -4.97 17.92
N ALA A 2 4.46 -5.11 16.73
CA ALA A 2 4.81 -3.93 15.93
C ALA A 2 3.50 -3.32 15.42
N ASP A 3 3.19 -2.09 15.84
CA ASP A 3 2.18 -1.27 15.18
C ASP A 3 2.59 -1.13 13.72
N ILE A 4 1.96 -1.91 12.84
CA ILE A 4 2.05 -1.67 11.41
C ILE A 4 1.23 -0.41 11.20
N VAL A 5 1.90 0.73 11.06
CA VAL A 5 1.28 2.05 10.87
C VAL A 5 0.11 1.96 9.88
N GLY A 6 -1.06 2.44 10.30
CA GLY A 6 -2.30 2.40 9.51
C GLY A 6 -3.03 1.05 9.48
N SER A 7 -2.70 0.11 10.38
CA SER A 7 -3.37 -1.19 10.48
C SER A 7 -4.11 -1.32 11.81
N LYS A 8 -5.33 -1.86 11.76
CA LYS A 8 -6.04 -2.31 12.97
C LYS A 8 -5.55 -3.71 13.32
N VAL A 9 -4.97 -3.88 14.51
CA VAL A 9 -4.55 -5.19 15.02
C VAL A 9 -5.68 -5.76 15.87
N ILE A 10 -6.12 -6.96 15.53
CA ILE A 10 -7.06 -7.76 16.33
C ILE A 10 -6.28 -8.99 16.80
N THR A 11 -6.22 -9.19 18.11
CA THR A 11 -5.57 -10.38 18.68
C THR A 11 -6.45 -11.62 18.53
N GLU A 12 -5.88 -12.81 18.70
CA GLU A 12 -6.65 -14.06 18.56
C GLU A 12 -7.77 -14.15 19.61
N GLU A 13 -7.50 -13.70 20.83
CA GLU A 13 -8.46 -13.64 21.92
C GLU A 13 -9.58 -12.60 21.73
N GLU A 14 -9.35 -11.57 20.91
CA GLU A 14 -10.34 -10.54 20.55
C GLU A 14 -11.08 -10.86 19.25
N LEU A 15 -10.70 -11.93 18.55
CA LEU A 15 -11.26 -12.27 17.24
C LEU A 15 -12.63 -12.94 17.37
N ASP A 16 -13.66 -12.12 17.45
CA ASP A 16 -15.05 -12.54 17.28
C ASP A 16 -15.71 -11.79 16.10
N THR A 17 -16.86 -12.31 15.65
CA THR A 17 -17.58 -11.78 14.48
C THR A 17 -18.02 -10.32 14.65
N ILE A 18 -18.35 -9.91 15.88
CA ILE A 18 -18.77 -8.54 16.21
C ILE A 18 -17.56 -7.61 16.13
N THR A 19 -16.46 -8.00 16.78
CA THR A 19 -15.21 -7.24 16.79
C THR A 19 -14.64 -7.09 15.38
N LEU A 20 -14.65 -8.16 14.58
CA LEU A 20 -14.21 -8.12 13.19
C LEU A 20 -15.10 -7.19 12.34
N ARG A 21 -16.44 -7.29 12.47
CA ARG A 21 -17.36 -6.42 11.74
C ARG A 21 -17.12 -4.96 12.10
N ALA A 22 -17.03 -4.64 13.39
CA ALA A 22 -16.82 -3.28 13.87
C ALA A 22 -15.51 -2.69 13.33
N ALA A 23 -14.42 -3.47 13.35
CA ALA A 23 -13.14 -3.03 12.79
C ALA A 23 -13.22 -2.75 11.27
N ILE A 24 -13.93 -3.59 10.51
CA ILE A 24 -14.14 -3.37 9.08
C ILE A 24 -14.96 -2.10 8.83
N GLU A 25 -16.06 -1.91 9.57
CA GLU A 25 -16.92 -0.73 9.45
C GLU A 25 -16.18 0.56 9.81
N GLU A 26 -15.34 0.53 10.85
CA GLU A 26 -14.50 1.66 11.26
C GLU A 26 -13.50 2.05 10.16
N ILE A 27 -12.84 1.08 9.54
CA ILE A 27 -11.89 1.33 8.44
C ILE A 27 -12.63 1.90 7.22
N LEU A 28 -13.73 1.27 6.80
CA LEU A 28 -14.49 1.70 5.63
C LEU A 28 -15.18 3.06 5.84
N GLY A 29 -15.55 3.38 7.08
CA GLY A 29 -16.14 4.67 7.46
C GLY A 29 -15.11 5.79 7.64
N ASN A 30 -13.82 5.48 7.70
CA ASN A 30 -12.76 6.46 7.83
C ASN A 30 -12.13 6.78 6.47
N GLU A 31 -12.62 7.84 5.83
CA GLU A 31 -12.18 8.28 4.50
C GLU A 31 -10.68 8.59 4.43
N GLU A 32 -10.09 9.15 5.49
CA GLU A 32 -8.66 9.48 5.54
C GLU A 32 -7.81 8.22 5.51
N LEU A 33 -8.17 7.22 6.33
CA LEU A 33 -7.48 5.94 6.42
C LEU A 33 -7.63 5.14 5.11
N MET A 34 -8.81 5.18 4.49
CA MET A 34 -9.04 4.62 3.16
C MET A 34 -8.20 5.29 2.07
N ARG A 35 -8.04 6.61 2.12
CA ARG A 35 -7.18 7.33 1.17
C ARG A 35 -5.71 6.93 1.33
N GLU A 36 -5.22 6.89 2.56
CA GLU A 36 -3.84 6.48 2.84
C GLU A 36 -3.56 5.03 2.39
N MET A 37 -4.47 4.10 2.68
CA MET A 37 -4.38 2.71 2.22
C MET A 37 -4.35 2.62 0.70
N SER A 38 -5.18 3.40 0.01
CA SER A 38 -5.22 3.47 -1.46
C SER A 38 -3.91 4.00 -2.05
N GLU A 39 -3.37 5.09 -1.51
CA GLU A 39 -2.09 5.65 -1.94
C GLU A 39 -0.94 4.65 -1.73
N ARG A 40 -0.93 3.95 -0.60
CA ARG A 40 0.05 2.89 -0.33
C ARG A 40 -0.08 1.73 -1.31
N ALA A 41 -1.30 1.27 -1.59
CA ALA A 41 -1.56 0.21 -2.55
C ALA A 41 -1.10 0.62 -3.96
N LEU A 42 -1.39 1.86 -4.36
CA LEU A 42 -0.93 2.42 -5.63
C LEU A 42 0.61 2.43 -5.71
N ARG A 43 1.29 2.94 -4.68
CA ARG A 43 2.77 2.96 -4.64
C ARG A 43 3.36 1.55 -4.67
N ALA A 44 2.78 0.61 -3.91
CA ALA A 44 3.22 -0.78 -3.89
C ALA A 44 3.04 -1.47 -5.25
N GLY A 45 2.00 -1.10 -5.99
CA GLY A 45 1.76 -1.55 -7.37
C GLY A 45 2.81 -1.06 -8.39
N LYS A 46 3.68 -0.11 -8.00
CA LYS A 46 4.71 0.51 -8.87
C LYS A 46 4.16 0.86 -10.26
N PRO A 47 3.21 1.80 -10.39
CA PRO A 47 2.57 2.15 -11.65
C PRO A 47 3.58 2.57 -12.73
N ASP A 48 4.70 3.16 -12.30
CA ASP A 48 5.78 3.62 -13.19
C ASP A 48 6.82 2.54 -13.51
N ALA A 49 6.64 1.28 -13.06
CA ALA A 49 7.63 0.22 -13.28
C ALA A 49 7.98 0.03 -14.76
N ALA A 50 6.98 0.09 -15.64
CA ALA A 50 7.21 -0.01 -17.09
C ALA A 50 8.02 1.18 -17.62
N LEU A 51 7.75 2.39 -17.12
CA LEU A 51 8.48 3.60 -17.49
C LEU A 51 9.93 3.56 -16.99
N ASP A 52 10.15 3.09 -15.75
CA ASP A 52 11.47 2.94 -15.15
C ASP A 52 12.32 1.92 -15.93
N VAL A 53 11.73 0.79 -16.32
CA VAL A 53 12.38 -0.20 -17.18
C VAL A 53 12.73 0.41 -18.54
N ALA A 54 11.80 1.14 -19.17
CA ALA A 54 12.04 1.77 -20.46
C ALA A 54 13.17 2.81 -20.39
N LYS A 55 13.19 3.67 -19.36
CA LYS A 55 14.27 4.63 -19.12
C LYS A 55 15.61 3.93 -18.94
N HIS A 56 15.63 2.84 -18.18
CA HIS A 56 16.85 2.07 -17.95
C HIS A 56 17.39 1.45 -19.26
N ILE A 57 16.52 0.87 -20.08
CA ILE A 57 16.90 0.34 -21.40
C ILE A 57 17.46 1.44 -22.30
N ILE A 58 16.79 2.61 -22.36
CA ILE A 58 17.26 3.73 -23.18
C ILE A 58 18.63 4.22 -22.71
N SER A 59 18.87 4.31 -21.39
CA SER A 59 20.17 4.69 -20.82
C SER A 59 21.30 3.72 -21.19
N ILE A 60 21.00 2.43 -21.38
CA ILE A 60 21.99 1.43 -21.80
C ILE A 60 22.27 1.54 -23.31
N VAL A 61 21.24 1.78 -24.11
CA VAL A 61 21.32 1.82 -25.58
C VAL A 61 21.89 3.14 -26.10
N LYS A 62 21.66 4.24 -25.37
CA LYS A 62 22.32 5.54 -25.61
C LYS A 62 23.27 5.82 -24.45
N PRO A 63 24.43 5.15 -24.38
CA PRO A 63 25.48 5.62 -23.48
C PRO A 63 25.79 7.05 -23.90
N GLU A 64 25.88 7.97 -22.93
CA GLU A 64 26.27 9.35 -23.18
C GLU A 64 27.53 9.35 -24.06
N ASP A 65 27.43 9.92 -25.26
CA ASP A 65 28.59 10.22 -26.12
C ASP A 65 29.57 11.04 -25.29
N LYS A 66 30.64 10.39 -24.83
CA LYS A 66 31.85 11.03 -24.29
C LYS A 66 32.93 11.05 -25.35
#